data_AF-Q3TI14-F1
#
_entry.id   AF-Q3TI14-F1
#
_cell.length_a   1.000
_cell.length_b   1.000
_cell.length_c   1.000
_cell.angle_alpha   90.00
_cell.angle_beta   90.00
_cell.angle_gamma   90.00
#
_symmetry.space_group_name_H-M   'P 1'
#
loop_
_entity.id
_entity.type
_entity.pdbx_description
1 polymer ?
#
loop_
_entity_poly.entity_id
_entity_poly.type
_entity_poly.pdbx_seq_one_letter_code
_entity_poly.pdbx_strand_id
1 'polypeptide(L)'
;MRAGVLKEKPLWYDIYKAFPPLREPVFRRPRLRYGKAKADIQDIFYQEDQIRAKFFATYGSGQKAFDLFNPNFKSTCQRFVEKYTELQNLGETDEEKLFVETGKALLAEGIILRRVREARTVSVRLQASSEGHEPQEDDDLAQRGQVKQEPETAPSPP
;
A
#
# COMPACT_ATOMS: atom_id res chain seq x y z
N MET A 1 5.57 41.50 18.06
CA MET A 1 5.24 41.31 19.48
C MET A 1 6.34 41.91 20.35
N ARG A 2 7.42 41.18 20.69
CA ARG A 2 8.45 41.69 21.62
C ARG A 2 9.25 42.89 21.11
N ALA A 3 9.59 42.90 19.82
CA ALA A 3 10.25 44.02 19.15
C ALA A 3 9.28 45.07 18.57
N GLY A 4 7.98 45.02 18.90
CA GLY A 4 6.99 46.02 18.48
C GLY A 4 6.48 45.96 17.03
N VAL A 5 7.10 45.18 16.13
CA VAL A 5 6.70 45.10 14.70
C VAL A 5 5.24 44.63 14.50
N LEU A 6 4.86 43.55 15.19
CA LEU A 6 3.47 43.09 15.27
C LEU A 6 2.79 43.78 16.47
N LYS A 7 1.84 44.68 16.18
CA LYS A 7 1.13 45.52 17.16
C LYS A 7 0.10 44.75 18.00
N GLU A 8 -0.62 43.84 17.35
CA GLU A 8 -1.64 43.02 18.00
C GLU A 8 -1.20 41.56 18.07
N LYS A 9 -1.68 40.89 19.11
CA LYS A 9 -1.43 39.49 19.35
C LYS A 9 -2.34 38.62 18.47
N PRO A 10 -1.79 37.68 17.69
CA PRO A 10 -2.60 36.72 16.97
C PRO A 10 -3.44 35.87 17.94
N LEU A 11 -4.69 35.60 17.59
CA LEU A 11 -5.63 34.82 18.42
C LEU A 11 -5.07 33.45 18.82
N TRP A 12 -4.32 32.80 17.93
CA TRP A 12 -3.75 31.47 18.16
C TRP A 12 -2.55 31.47 19.12
N TYR A 13 -1.94 32.62 19.41
CA TYR A 13 -0.66 32.67 20.15
C TYR A 13 -0.81 32.13 21.58
N ASP A 14 -1.88 32.48 22.29
CA ASP A 14 -2.11 31.99 23.65
C ASP A 14 -2.38 30.49 23.69
N ILE A 15 -3.11 29.99 22.70
CA ILE A 15 -3.37 28.56 22.54
C ILE A 15 -2.04 27.82 22.32
N TYR A 16 -1.19 28.31 21.43
CA TYR A 16 0.13 27.73 21.16
C TYR A 16 1.05 27.78 22.38
N LYS A 17 0.99 28.86 23.17
CA LYS A 17 1.80 29.00 24.39
C LYS A 17 1.32 28.05 25.50
N ALA A 18 0.01 27.89 25.65
CA ALA A 18 -0.58 27.00 26.65
C ALA A 18 -0.40 25.52 26.28
N PHE A 19 -0.56 25.19 25.00
CA PHE A 19 -0.51 23.82 24.47
C PHE A 19 0.48 23.75 23.29
N PRO A 20 1.79 23.87 23.55
CA PRO A 20 2.78 23.80 22.49
C PRO A 20 2.84 22.38 21.89
N PRO A 21 3.15 22.25 20.59
CA PRO A 21 3.32 20.94 19.96
C PRO A 21 4.55 20.21 20.52
N LEU A 22 4.57 18.88 20.45
CA LEU A 22 5.72 18.05 20.88
C LEU A 22 7.03 18.44 20.19
N ARG A 23 6.95 18.90 18.94
CA ARG A 23 8.09 19.35 18.14
C ARG A 23 7.80 20.70 17.54
N GLU A 24 8.74 21.63 17.71
CA GLU A 24 8.63 22.97 17.14
C GLU A 24 8.65 22.93 15.60
N PRO A 25 7.78 23.70 14.93
CA PRO A 25 7.68 23.75 13.47
C PRO A 25 8.84 24.56 12.85
N VAL A 26 10.07 24.06 13.02
CA VAL A 26 11.28 24.63 12.42
C VAL A 26 11.42 24.09 10.99
N PHE A 27 11.69 24.98 10.03
CA PHE A 27 12.01 24.58 8.66
C PHE A 27 13.24 23.66 8.62
N ARG A 28 13.11 22.49 8.00
CA ARG A 28 14.21 21.56 7.76
C ARG A 28 14.21 21.11 6.31
N ARG A 29 15.32 21.32 5.62
CA ARG A 29 15.52 20.82 4.25
C ARG A 29 15.73 19.30 4.27
N PRO A 30 14.91 18.49 3.58
CA PRO A 30 15.16 17.07 3.43
C PRO A 30 16.50 16.84 2.71
N ARG A 31 17.31 15.90 3.20
CA ARG A 31 18.61 15.53 2.61
C ARG A 31 18.59 14.05 2.23
N LEU A 32 19.16 13.74 1.07
CA LEU A 32 19.34 12.35 0.66
C LEU A 32 20.40 11.67 1.54
N ARG A 33 20.19 10.38 1.77
CA ARG A 33 21.15 9.52 2.47
C ARG A 33 22.09 8.90 1.46
N TYR A 34 23.40 9.00 1.67
CA TYR A 34 24.44 8.44 0.80
C TYR A 34 25.28 7.39 1.53
N GLY A 35 26.01 6.57 0.77
CA GLY A 35 26.91 5.56 1.32
C GLY A 35 26.16 4.47 2.09
N LYS A 36 26.55 4.23 3.35
CA LYS A 36 25.97 3.18 4.20
C LYS A 36 24.79 3.65 5.08
N ALA A 37 24.34 4.90 4.91
CA ALA A 37 23.26 5.46 5.72
C ALA A 37 21.91 4.80 5.38
N LYS A 38 21.32 4.11 6.35
CA LYS A 38 19.99 3.50 6.26
C LYS A 38 19.00 4.22 7.16
N ALA A 39 17.71 3.97 6.97
CA ALA A 39 16.70 4.43 7.91
C ALA A 39 16.71 3.54 9.16
N ASP A 40 16.41 4.13 10.32
CA ASP A 40 16.36 3.39 11.60
C ASP A 40 15.02 2.63 11.79
N ILE A 41 14.28 2.41 10.71
CA ILE A 41 12.98 1.75 10.72
C ILE A 41 13.20 0.25 10.53
N GLN A 42 12.55 -0.55 11.37
CA GLN A 42 12.63 -2.00 11.35
C GLN A 42 11.38 -2.60 10.70
N ASP A 43 11.53 -3.77 10.07
CA ASP A 43 10.40 -4.54 9.56
C ASP A 43 9.59 -5.14 10.73
N ILE A 44 8.27 -5.17 10.59
CA ILE A 44 7.36 -5.68 11.61
C ILE A 44 6.95 -7.11 11.25
N PHE A 45 7.43 -8.08 12.03
CA PHE A 45 7.09 -9.50 11.89
C PHE A 45 6.61 -10.06 13.23
N TYR A 46 5.60 -10.93 13.16
CA TYR A 46 5.07 -11.63 14.32
C TYR A 46 5.30 -13.14 14.23
N GLN A 47 5.15 -13.83 15.36
CA GLN A 47 5.33 -15.28 15.44
C GLN A 47 4.33 -16.03 14.55
N GLU A 48 3.09 -15.53 14.48
CA GLU A 48 2.07 -16.14 13.64
C GLU A 48 2.32 -15.99 12.14
N ASP A 49 3.18 -15.06 11.72
CA ASP A 49 3.48 -14.87 10.29
C ASP A 49 4.18 -16.10 9.70
N GLN A 50 4.90 -16.87 10.51
CA GLN A 50 5.45 -18.16 10.09
C GLN A 50 4.34 -19.17 9.76
N ILE A 51 3.28 -19.20 10.57
CA ILE A 51 2.10 -20.05 10.38
C ILE A 51 1.31 -19.58 9.15
N ARG A 52 1.11 -18.26 9.01
CA ARG A 52 0.42 -17.66 7.86
C ARG A 52 1.18 -17.95 6.56
N ALA A 53 2.51 -17.84 6.56
CA ALA A 53 3.33 -18.14 5.40
C ALA A 53 3.15 -19.60 4.95
N LYS A 54 3.21 -20.55 5.90
CA LYS A 54 2.93 -21.97 5.61
C LYS A 54 1.51 -22.17 5.08
N PHE A 55 0.51 -21.56 5.71
CA PHE A 55 -0.90 -21.65 5.27
C PHE A 55 -1.09 -21.14 3.84
N PHE A 56 -0.56 -19.97 3.51
CA PHE A 56 -0.69 -19.40 2.17
C PHE A 56 0.13 -20.17 1.12
N ALA A 57 1.27 -20.76 1.49
CA ALA A 57 2.01 -21.64 0.61
C ALA A 57 1.23 -22.93 0.27
N THR A 58 0.52 -23.51 1.24
CA THR A 58 -0.19 -24.79 1.04
C THR A 58 -1.60 -24.63 0.48
N TYR A 59 -2.36 -23.64 0.95
CA TYR A 59 -3.79 -23.45 0.64
C TYR A 59 -4.07 -22.20 -0.19
N GLY A 60 -3.13 -21.25 -0.25
CA GLY A 60 -3.32 -20.00 -0.98
C GLY A 60 -4.38 -19.10 -0.36
N SER A 61 -4.89 -18.17 -1.17
CA SER A 61 -6.01 -17.33 -0.76
C SER A 61 -7.30 -18.15 -0.76
N GLY A 62 -8.01 -18.18 0.38
CA GLY A 62 -9.26 -18.92 0.53
C GLY A 62 -10.41 -18.34 -0.32
N GLN A 63 -11.53 -19.07 -0.39
CA GLN A 63 -12.71 -18.60 -1.12
C GLN A 63 -13.41 -17.40 -0.44
N LYS A 64 -13.28 -17.30 0.89
CA LYS A 64 -13.83 -16.20 1.67
C LYS A 64 -12.97 -14.96 1.45
N ALA A 65 -13.52 -13.97 0.75
CA ALA A 65 -12.89 -12.66 0.58
C ALA A 65 -12.68 -11.98 1.95
N PHE A 66 -11.64 -11.15 2.03
CA PHE A 66 -11.38 -10.32 3.21
C PHE A 66 -12.38 -9.17 3.27
N ASP A 67 -13.05 -9.02 4.41
CA ASP A 67 -13.80 -7.81 4.72
C ASP A 67 -12.93 -6.91 5.60
N LEU A 68 -12.35 -5.89 4.97
CA LEU A 68 -11.45 -4.93 5.63
C LEU A 68 -12.21 -3.80 6.36
N PHE A 69 -13.53 -3.69 6.18
CA PHE A 69 -14.35 -2.68 6.88
C PHE A 69 -14.69 -3.11 8.30
N ASN A 70 -14.77 -4.41 8.55
CA ASN A 70 -15.06 -4.96 9.86
C ASN A 70 -13.77 -5.19 10.67
N PRO A 71 -13.54 -4.47 11.78
CA PRO A 71 -12.33 -4.62 12.60
C PRO A 71 -12.22 -6.00 13.25
N ASN A 72 -13.34 -6.71 13.43
CA ASN A 72 -13.41 -8.02 14.06
C ASN A 72 -13.49 -9.16 13.02
N PHE A 73 -13.14 -8.89 11.75
CA PHE A 73 -13.19 -9.89 10.71
C PHE A 73 -12.14 -10.99 10.93
N LYS A 74 -12.62 -12.21 11.19
CA LYS A 74 -11.77 -13.40 11.21
C LYS A 74 -11.73 -14.06 9.83
N SER A 75 -10.56 -13.98 9.20
CA SER A 75 -10.24 -14.70 7.96
C SER A 75 -10.09 -16.20 8.23
N THR A 76 -10.12 -17.01 7.17
CA THR A 76 -9.87 -18.46 7.30
C THR A 76 -8.45 -18.74 7.81
N CYS A 77 -7.46 -17.97 7.33
CA CYS A 77 -6.09 -18.02 7.82
C CYS A 77 -6.00 -17.64 9.31
N GLN A 78 -6.75 -16.61 9.74
CA GLN A 78 -6.76 -16.23 11.16
C GLN A 78 -7.36 -17.31 12.06
N ARG A 79 -8.46 -17.96 11.63
CA ARG A 79 -9.01 -19.12 12.35
C ARG A 79 -8.03 -20.29 12.42
N PHE A 80 -7.26 -20.49 11.35
CA PHE A 80 -6.19 -21.49 11.34
C PHE A 80 -5.11 -21.18 12.36
N VAL A 81 -4.64 -19.94 12.41
CA VAL A 81 -3.65 -19.50 13.41
C VAL A 81 -4.18 -19.70 14.83
N GLU A 82 -5.42 -19.27 15.11
CA GLU A 82 -6.04 -19.43 16.44
C GLU A 82 -6.05 -20.90 16.88
N LYS A 83 -6.51 -21.80 16.00
CA LYS A 83 -6.55 -23.24 16.26
C LYS A 83 -5.17 -23.85 16.42
N TYR A 84 -4.20 -23.42 15.61
CA TYR A 84 -2.81 -23.87 15.71
C TYR A 84 -2.22 -23.50 17.07
N THR A 85 -2.43 -22.26 17.52
CA THR A 85 -1.95 -21.79 18.82
C THR A 85 -2.66 -22.49 19.98
N GLU A 86 -3.95 -22.78 19.85
CA GLU A 86 -4.69 -23.60 20.83
C GLU A 86 -4.04 -24.98 21.02
N LEU A 87 -3.75 -25.69 19.93
CA LEU A 87 -3.09 -27.01 19.97
C LEU A 87 -1.64 -26.93 20.48
N GLN A 88 -0.91 -25.87 20.09
CA GLN A 88 0.45 -25.64 20.57
C GLN A 88 0.48 -25.45 22.09
N ASN A 89 -0.50 -24.74 22.65
CA ASN A 89 -0.61 -24.53 24.09
C ASN A 89 -1.01 -25.79 24.85
N LEU A 90 -1.62 -26.78 24.20
CA LEU A 90 -1.97 -28.07 24.79
C LEU A 90 -0.76 -29.02 24.90
N GLY A 91 0.40 -28.65 24.35
CA GLY A 91 1.66 -29.38 24.52
C GLY A 91 2.12 -30.18 23.30
N GLU A 92 1.48 -29.99 22.14
CA GLU A 92 1.99 -30.52 20.89
C GLU A 92 3.22 -29.69 20.45
N THR A 93 4.38 -30.34 20.29
CA THR A 93 5.64 -29.64 19.96
C THR A 93 6.04 -29.75 18.49
N ASP A 94 5.41 -30.66 17.74
CA ASP A 94 5.83 -30.98 16.37
C ASP A 94 5.03 -30.15 15.36
N GLU A 95 5.70 -29.23 14.67
CA GLU A 95 5.07 -28.25 13.77
C GLU A 95 4.28 -28.91 12.62
N GLU A 96 4.78 -30.03 12.08
CA GLU A 96 4.11 -30.71 10.98
C GLU A 96 2.83 -31.39 11.43
N LYS A 97 2.84 -31.99 12.62
CA LYS A 97 1.66 -32.63 13.22
C LYS A 97 0.63 -31.58 13.57
N LEU A 98 1.04 -30.52 14.28
CA LEU A 98 0.20 -29.36 14.61
C LEU A 98 -0.51 -28.81 13.36
N PHE A 99 0.23 -28.62 12.26
CA PHE A 99 -0.33 -28.09 11.03
C PHE A 99 -1.41 -29.01 10.42
N VAL A 100 -1.15 -30.32 10.40
CA VAL A 100 -2.10 -31.31 9.86
C VAL A 100 -3.33 -31.45 10.75
N GLU A 101 -3.15 -31.46 12.07
CA GLU A 101 -4.23 -31.57 13.05
C GLU A 101 -5.11 -30.34 13.06
N THR A 102 -4.51 -29.15 13.00
CA THR A 102 -5.23 -27.88 12.80
C THR A 102 -6.09 -27.93 11.54
N GLY A 103 -5.53 -28.42 10.42
CA GLY A 103 -6.26 -28.58 9.16
C GLY A 103 -7.45 -29.52 9.30
N LYS A 104 -7.30 -30.63 10.01
CA LYS A 104 -8.40 -31.59 10.29
C LYS A 104 -9.48 -30.96 11.18
N ALA A 105 -9.09 -30.22 12.21
CA ALA A 105 -10.01 -29.55 13.12
C ALA A 105 -10.89 -28.53 12.38
N LEU A 106 -10.30 -27.71 11.52
CA LEU A 106 -11.06 -26.73 10.72
C LEU A 106 -11.99 -27.37 9.69
N LEU A 107 -11.60 -28.52 9.12
CA LEU A 107 -12.48 -29.29 8.24
C LEU A 107 -13.69 -29.85 9.01
N ALA A 108 -13.50 -30.28 10.27
CA ALA A 108 -14.59 -30.70 11.15
C ALA A 108 -15.53 -29.55 11.51
N GLU A 109 -15.03 -28.32 11.59
CA GLU A 109 -15.82 -27.08 11.73
C GLU A 109 -16.53 -26.65 10.42
N GLY A 110 -16.33 -27.38 9.31
CA GLY A 110 -16.95 -27.10 8.02
C GLY A 110 -16.25 -26.04 7.18
N ILE A 111 -15.02 -25.66 7.51
CA ILE A 111 -14.23 -24.68 6.73
C ILE A 111 -13.58 -25.38 5.54
N ILE A 112 -13.76 -24.82 4.34
CA ILE A 112 -13.20 -25.39 3.11
C ILE A 112 -11.73 -25.01 2.97
N LEU A 113 -10.84 -26.02 3.03
CA LEU A 113 -9.40 -25.87 2.80
C LEU A 113 -9.01 -26.55 1.48
N ARG A 114 -8.79 -25.77 0.42
CA ARG A 114 -8.34 -26.29 -0.88
C ARG A 114 -6.82 -26.14 -0.97
N ARG A 115 -6.09 -27.24 -1.10
CA ARG A 115 -4.65 -27.19 -1.37
C ARG A 115 -4.37 -26.65 -2.76
N VAL A 116 -3.40 -25.76 -2.86
CA VAL A 116 -2.87 -25.28 -4.14
C VAL A 116 -2.06 -26.43 -4.76
N ARG A 117 -2.41 -26.85 -5.98
CA ARG A 117 -1.51 -27.67 -6.80
C ARG A 117 -0.48 -26.71 -7.39
N GLU A 118 0.80 -27.10 -7.38
CA GLU A 118 1.93 -26.22 -7.69
C GLU A 118 1.76 -25.30 -8.93
N ALA A 119 2.48 -24.18 -8.85
CA ALA A 119 2.67 -23.09 -9.82
C ALA A 119 1.59 -21.99 -9.88
N ARG A 120 1.66 -21.07 -8.91
CA ARG A 120 1.65 -19.63 -9.24
C ARG A 120 2.82 -18.97 -8.54
N THR A 121 3.96 -18.88 -9.23
CA THR A 121 5.01 -17.93 -8.90
C THR A 121 4.43 -16.53 -9.05
N VAL A 122 3.90 -15.99 -7.95
CA VAL A 122 3.55 -14.57 -7.90
C VAL A 122 4.88 -13.83 -7.84
N SER A 123 5.30 -13.27 -8.98
CA SER A 123 6.40 -12.32 -9.01
C SER A 123 5.97 -11.09 -8.21
N VAL A 124 6.45 -11.00 -6.97
CA VAL A 124 6.37 -9.76 -6.20
C VAL A 124 7.25 -8.76 -6.94
N ARG A 125 6.62 -7.91 -7.77
CA ARG A 125 7.29 -6.74 -8.32
C ARG A 125 7.52 -5.79 -7.15
N LEU A 126 8.74 -5.80 -6.62
CA LEU A 126 9.19 -4.79 -5.67
C LEU A 126 8.99 -3.43 -6.35
N GLN A 127 8.02 -2.65 -5.88
CA GLN A 127 7.79 -1.31 -6.38
C GLN A 127 8.98 -0.46 -5.93
N ALA A 128 9.96 -0.33 -6.81
CA ALA A 128 10.95 0.72 -6.71
C ALA A 128 10.20 2.06 -6.76
N SER A 129 10.44 2.86 -5.73
CA SER A 129 9.99 4.25 -5.60
C SER A 129 10.18 5.01 -6.92
N SER A 130 9.08 5.52 -7.47
CA SER A 130 9.08 6.43 -8.61
C SER A 130 9.76 7.75 -8.23
N GLU A 131 10.97 7.98 -8.74
CA GLU A 131 11.60 9.30 -8.80
C GLU A 131 11.29 9.95 -10.16
N GLY A 132 10.88 11.23 -10.13
CA GLY A 132 11.06 12.18 -11.23
C GLY A 132 9.99 12.22 -12.31
N HIS A 133 9.03 13.14 -12.18
CA HIS A 133 8.24 13.66 -13.30
C HIS A 133 8.94 14.94 -13.80
N GLU A 134 9.58 14.89 -14.96
CA GLU A 134 9.97 16.07 -15.74
C GLU A 134 8.89 16.33 -16.80
N PRO A 135 8.41 17.57 -16.97
CA PRO A 135 7.40 17.89 -17.98
C PRO A 135 8.03 17.97 -19.38
N GLN A 136 7.44 17.27 -20.35
CA GLN A 136 7.72 17.47 -21.77
C GLN A 136 7.09 18.80 -22.24
N GLU A 137 7.89 19.63 -22.89
CA GLU A 137 7.46 20.85 -23.57
C GLU A 137 6.77 20.47 -24.89
N ASP A 138 5.54 20.97 -25.09
CA ASP A 138 4.76 20.79 -26.31
C ASP A 138 5.24 21.76 -27.41
N ASP A 139 5.91 21.24 -28.44
CA ASP A 139 6.20 21.95 -29.70
C ASP A 139 5.06 21.72 -30.71
N ASP A 140 4.11 22.66 -30.78
CA ASP A 140 3.07 22.68 -31.82
C ASP A 140 2.85 24.12 -32.34
N LEU A 141 3.71 24.56 -33.26
CA LEU A 141 3.41 25.73 -34.11
C LEU A 141 4.17 25.70 -35.45
N ALA A 142 3.62 25.01 -36.46
CA ALA A 142 3.63 25.47 -37.86
C ALA A 142 3.04 24.39 -38.79
N GLN A 143 1.81 24.61 -39.25
CA GLN A 143 1.39 24.36 -40.65
C GLN A 143 -0.09 24.76 -40.83
N ARG A 144 -0.33 26.06 -41.04
CA ARG A 144 -1.57 26.55 -41.63
C ARG A 144 -1.23 27.35 -42.88
N GLY A 145 -1.43 26.72 -44.03
CA GLY A 145 -1.25 27.38 -45.32
C GLY A 145 -1.46 26.39 -46.45
N GLN A 146 -2.67 26.36 -46.99
CA GLN A 146 -2.95 26.34 -48.44
C GLN A 146 -4.47 26.33 -48.65
N VAL A 147 -5.03 27.51 -48.94
CA VAL A 147 -6.35 27.70 -49.53
C VAL A 147 -6.19 27.55 -51.04
N LYS A 148 -6.92 26.62 -51.66
CA LYS A 148 -6.97 26.41 -53.11
C LYS A 148 -8.24 27.08 -53.64
N GLN A 149 -8.08 28.09 -54.49
CA GLN A 149 -9.17 28.77 -55.22
C GLN A 149 -9.51 27.97 -56.49
N GLU A 150 -10.80 27.73 -56.73
CA GLU A 150 -11.37 27.28 -58.01
C GLU A 150 -11.66 28.51 -58.90
N PRO A 151 -11.55 28.41 -60.24
CA PRO A 151 -11.99 29.46 -61.16
C PRO A 151 -13.43 29.23 -61.66
N GLU A 152 -14.28 30.25 -61.50
CA GLU A 152 -15.57 30.39 -62.18
C GLU A 152 -15.37 30.81 -63.65
N THR A 153 -16.05 30.11 -64.57
CA THR A 153 -16.19 30.50 -65.98
C THR A 153 -17.55 31.18 -66.17
N ALA A 154 -17.54 32.44 -66.62
CA ALA A 154 -18.71 33.25 -66.95
C ALA A 154 -19.00 33.26 -68.48
N PRO A 155 -20.19 33.70 -68.95
CA PRO A 155 -20.88 33.06 -70.09
C PRO A 155 -21.20 33.94 -71.33
N SER A 156 -21.70 33.28 -72.39
CA SER A 156 -22.69 33.72 -73.43
C SER A 156 -22.18 34.46 -74.70
N PRO A 157 -23.02 34.72 -75.74
CA PRO A 157 -23.79 33.86 -76.67
C PRO A 157 -23.60 34.38 -78.15
N PRO A 158 -24.60 34.33 -79.07
CA PRO A 158 -25.14 33.17 -79.80
C PRO A 158 -24.22 32.62 -80.91
#